data_AF-A0A2M7YRG7-F1
#
_entry.id   AF-A0A2M7YRG7-F1
#
_cell.length_a   1.000
_cell.length_b   1.000
_cell.length_c   1.000
_cell.angle_alpha   90.00
_cell.angle_beta   90.00
_cell.angle_gamma   90.00
#
_symmetry.space_group_name_H-M   'P 1'
#
loop_
_entity.id
_entity.type
_entity.pdbx_description
1 polymer ?
#
loop_
_entity_poly.entity_id
_entity_poly.type
_entity_poly.pdbx_seq_one_letter_code
_entity_poly.pdbx_strand_id
1 'polypeptide(L)'
;MPIPNPSLPSPRLKNHLWLWRDDMTNPDLAVPLDDTPYTVAGSAERRRLRLIAGAVVVVPLLGTLLAVWLAVTGGLGALEIWSFAIGYALTLMGITVGFHRHFAHRSFLAGPAMRVVLATLGSMAGQGPLIWWVATHRRHHRLSDRDGDPHSPQLASGRGPLRALKGFWQGHIAWMFSDRISNWSLFARDMLGDRLVVRMHQLYFPIFLLGIILPAAIGGLVTGTWNGVLMGFLWGGLVRIFAVDHVLWCVGSICHMIGLRPFRARTRDHSTNNLAVAFFGFGEGLQNNHHAFPRDAYHGFRWYEPDLGAGTIRLLSRVGLVWDVVATPSHAWKLAEDRNRENPDRADRRQGAA
;
A
#
# COMPACT_ATOMS: atom_id res chain seq x y z
N MET A 1 -42.96 -6.10 -19.01
CA MET A 1 -41.77 -5.86 -19.85
C MET A 1 -40.55 -6.37 -19.09
N PRO A 2 -39.65 -7.15 -19.69
CA PRO A 2 -38.48 -7.68 -19.01
C PRO A 2 -37.45 -6.57 -18.76
N ILE A 3 -36.82 -6.61 -17.60
CA ILE A 3 -35.72 -5.72 -17.19
C ILE A 3 -34.52 -5.97 -18.12
N PRO A 4 -33.86 -4.94 -18.69
CA PRO A 4 -32.73 -5.14 -19.58
C PRO A 4 -31.56 -5.78 -18.83
N ASN A 5 -31.03 -6.86 -19.42
CA ASN A 5 -29.77 -7.49 -19.07
C ASN A 5 -28.64 -6.44 -19.14
N PRO A 6 -27.84 -6.21 -18.07
CA PRO A 6 -26.70 -5.32 -18.16
C PRO A 6 -25.69 -5.92 -19.12
N SER A 7 -25.62 -5.34 -20.32
CA SER A 7 -24.74 -5.74 -21.40
C SER A 7 -23.30 -5.88 -20.90
N LEU A 8 -22.72 -7.07 -21.08
CA LEU A 8 -21.29 -7.34 -20.95
C LEU A 8 -20.47 -6.23 -21.65
N PRO A 9 -19.33 -5.82 -21.09
CA PRO A 9 -18.50 -4.78 -21.69
C PRO A 9 -18.09 -5.14 -23.12
N SER A 10 -17.97 -4.10 -23.96
CA SER A 10 -17.67 -4.20 -25.39
C SER A 10 -16.45 -5.12 -25.69
N PRO A 11 -16.39 -5.75 -26.86
CA PRO A 11 -15.30 -6.67 -27.24
C PRO A 11 -13.88 -6.10 -27.09
N ARG A 12 -13.72 -4.76 -27.12
CA ARG A 12 -12.41 -4.09 -26.93
C ARG A 12 -11.84 -4.24 -25.52
N LEU A 13 -12.65 -4.48 -24.49
CA LEU A 13 -12.18 -4.74 -23.12
C LEU A 13 -11.65 -6.17 -22.92
N LYS A 14 -12.01 -7.12 -23.80
CA LYS A 14 -11.58 -8.51 -23.69
C LYS A 14 -10.07 -8.72 -23.92
N ASN A 15 -9.44 -7.85 -24.70
CA ASN A 15 -8.02 -8.00 -25.07
C ASN A 15 -7.04 -7.69 -23.92
N HIS A 16 -7.48 -7.06 -22.83
CA HIS A 16 -6.66 -6.81 -21.64
C HIS A 16 -6.93 -7.78 -20.48
N LEU A 17 -8.01 -8.56 -20.55
CA LEU A 17 -8.39 -9.53 -19.51
C LEU A 17 -7.43 -10.73 -19.45
N TRP A 18 -6.72 -11.04 -20.53
CA TRP A 18 -5.78 -12.17 -20.54
C TRP A 18 -4.55 -11.94 -19.64
N LEU A 19 -4.11 -10.68 -19.46
CA LEU A 19 -3.04 -10.32 -18.51
C LEU A 19 -3.42 -10.60 -17.04
N TRP A 20 -4.72 -10.76 -16.75
CA TRP A 20 -5.27 -10.92 -15.41
C TRP A 20 -5.61 -12.38 -15.03
N ARG A 21 -5.37 -13.35 -15.93
CA ARG A 21 -5.69 -14.77 -15.72
C ARG A 21 -4.59 -15.62 -15.10
N ASP A 22 -3.38 -15.08 -14.90
CA ASP A 22 -2.31 -15.82 -14.22
C ASP A 22 -2.52 -15.85 -12.70
N ASP A 23 -2.55 -17.07 -12.17
CA ASP A 23 -3.02 -17.43 -10.85
C ASP A 23 -1.98 -17.10 -9.77
N MET A 24 -1.99 -15.87 -9.26
CA MET A 24 -1.16 -15.46 -8.10
C MET A 24 -1.51 -16.23 -6.81
N THR A 25 -2.59 -17.03 -6.81
CA THR A 25 -2.94 -17.95 -5.72
C THR A 25 -2.19 -19.28 -5.76
N ASN A 26 -1.44 -19.55 -6.84
CA ASN A 26 -0.62 -20.74 -6.94
C ASN A 26 0.85 -20.42 -6.57
N PRO A 27 1.30 -20.68 -5.33
CA PRO A 27 2.72 -20.60 -4.98
C PRO A 27 3.58 -21.57 -5.79
N ASP A 28 2.98 -22.57 -6.46
CA ASP A 28 3.65 -23.53 -7.34
C ASP A 28 3.76 -23.03 -8.79
N LEU A 29 3.24 -21.84 -9.14
CA LEU A 29 3.78 -21.04 -10.26
C LEU A 29 5.09 -20.38 -9.81
N ALA A 30 5.98 -21.21 -9.30
CA ALA A 30 7.35 -20.89 -9.05
C ALA A 30 8.00 -20.62 -10.41
N VAL A 31 8.15 -19.35 -10.77
CA VAL A 31 9.37 -18.99 -11.50
C VAL A 31 10.52 -19.58 -10.67
N PRO A 32 11.38 -20.43 -11.27
CA PRO A 32 12.42 -21.15 -10.55
C PRO A 32 13.17 -20.21 -9.60
N LEU A 33 13.55 -20.72 -8.43
CA LEU A 33 14.38 -20.00 -7.45
C LEU A 33 15.75 -19.58 -7.99
N ASP A 34 16.03 -19.91 -9.26
CA ASP A 34 17.24 -19.55 -10.00
C ASP A 34 17.25 -18.07 -10.42
N ASP A 35 16.10 -17.38 -10.43
CA ASP A 35 16.04 -15.94 -10.69
C ASP A 35 16.20 -15.13 -9.39
N THR A 36 17.18 -14.21 -9.39
CA THR A 36 17.45 -13.36 -8.22
C THR A 36 16.25 -12.43 -7.94
N PRO A 37 15.73 -12.39 -6.68
CA PRO A 37 14.56 -11.57 -6.34
C PRO A 37 14.85 -10.07 -6.37
N TYR A 38 16.13 -9.70 -6.39
CA TYR A 38 16.57 -8.32 -6.47
C TYR A 38 17.92 -8.21 -7.15
N THR A 39 18.17 -7.03 -7.71
CA THR A 39 19.50 -6.59 -8.13
C THR A 39 20.07 -5.65 -7.09
N VAL A 40 21.40 -5.49 -7.09
CA VAL A 40 22.10 -4.57 -6.21
C VAL A 40 22.51 -3.34 -7.01
N ALA A 41 22.08 -2.16 -6.55
CA ALA A 41 22.39 -0.89 -7.19
C ALA A 41 23.91 -0.62 -7.21
N GLY A 42 24.39 -0.15 -8.37
CA GLY A 42 25.76 0.36 -8.53
C GLY A 42 26.02 1.58 -7.64
N SER A 43 27.29 1.99 -7.49
CA SER A 43 27.68 3.06 -6.54
C SER A 43 26.94 4.39 -6.78
N ALA A 44 26.85 4.84 -8.03
CA ALA A 44 26.16 6.08 -8.40
C ALA A 44 24.64 6.00 -8.14
N GLU A 45 24.00 4.90 -8.53
CA GLU A 45 22.58 4.67 -8.31
C GLU A 45 22.24 4.56 -6.82
N ARG A 46 23.04 3.82 -6.05
CA ARG A 46 22.94 3.73 -4.59
C ARG A 46 23.00 5.10 -3.92
N ARG A 47 23.93 5.96 -4.34
CA ARG A 47 24.01 7.34 -3.82
C ARG A 47 22.72 8.11 -4.11
N ARG A 48 22.20 8.01 -5.34
CA ARG A 48 20.92 8.63 -5.74
C ARG A 48 19.75 8.11 -4.90
N LEU A 49 19.62 6.79 -4.73
CA LEU A 49 18.56 6.17 -3.93
C LEU A 49 18.60 6.65 -2.48
N ARG A 50 19.78 6.72 -1.86
CA ARG A 50 19.94 7.22 -0.49
C ARG A 50 19.58 8.70 -0.36
N LEU A 51 19.91 9.53 -1.36
CA LEU A 51 19.50 10.93 -1.37
C LEU A 51 17.98 11.08 -1.50
N ILE A 52 17.35 10.27 -2.36
CA ILE A 52 15.88 10.26 -2.50
C ILE A 52 15.24 9.79 -1.19
N ALA A 53 15.69 8.68 -0.61
CA ALA A 53 15.18 8.18 0.68
C ALA A 53 15.34 9.22 1.80
N GLY A 54 16.51 9.86 1.88
CA GLY A 54 16.76 10.96 2.82
C GLY A 54 15.79 12.13 2.61
N ALA A 55 15.53 12.53 1.37
CA ALA A 55 14.59 13.60 1.06
C ALA A 55 13.15 13.23 1.43
N VAL A 56 12.71 12.00 1.15
CA VAL A 56 11.37 11.50 1.50
C VAL A 56 11.16 11.48 3.01
N VAL A 57 12.19 11.15 3.80
CA VAL A 57 12.07 11.16 5.27
C VAL A 57 12.17 12.57 5.85
N VAL A 58 13.15 13.37 5.41
CA VAL A 58 13.51 14.62 6.08
C VAL A 58 12.62 15.79 5.64
N VAL A 59 12.26 15.91 4.36
CA VAL A 59 11.51 17.08 3.87
C VAL A 59 10.09 17.14 4.46
N PRO A 60 9.28 16.05 4.45
CA PRO A 60 7.97 16.05 5.10
C PRO A 60 8.05 16.26 6.61
N LEU A 61 9.10 15.73 7.27
CA LEU A 61 9.33 15.95 8.70
C LEU A 61 9.57 17.44 9.01
N LEU A 62 10.50 18.09 8.31
CA LEU A 62 10.78 19.52 8.52
C LEU A 62 9.57 20.40 8.20
N GLY A 63 8.85 20.07 7.12
CA GLY A 63 7.59 20.73 6.78
C GLY A 63 6.53 20.58 7.87
N THR A 64 6.43 19.40 8.46
CA THR A 64 5.49 19.12 9.56
C THR A 64 5.86 19.90 10.82
N LEU A 65 7.15 19.94 11.18
CA LEU A 65 7.63 20.74 12.32
C LEU A 65 7.31 22.23 12.13
N LEU A 66 7.53 22.77 10.94
CA LEU A 66 7.17 24.15 10.60
C LEU A 66 5.66 24.38 10.68
N ALA A 67 4.86 23.47 10.12
CA ALA A 67 3.40 23.57 10.14
C ALA A 67 2.84 23.54 11.57
N VAL A 68 3.38 22.67 12.43
CA VAL A 68 3.01 22.58 13.85
C VAL A 68 3.39 23.86 14.58
N TRP A 69 4.61 24.38 14.37
CA TRP A 69 5.02 25.64 14.99
C TRP A 69 4.11 26.81 14.58
N LEU A 70 3.76 26.92 13.29
CA LEU A 70 2.82 27.93 12.79
C LEU A 70 1.41 27.74 13.37
N ALA A 71 0.93 26.51 13.51
CA ALA A 71 -0.38 26.24 14.08
C ALA A 71 -0.45 26.56 15.59
N VAL A 72 0.63 26.31 16.33
CA VAL A 72 0.70 26.63 17.77
C VAL A 72 0.78 28.13 18.01
N THR A 73 1.45 28.88 17.13
CA THR A 73 1.67 30.33 17.29
C THR A 73 0.59 31.19 16.63
N GLY A 74 0.05 30.76 15.51
CA GLY A 74 -0.93 31.49 14.69
C GLY A 74 -2.34 30.88 14.67
N GLY A 75 -2.53 29.71 15.27
CA GLY A 75 -3.79 28.97 15.27
C GLY A 75 -3.94 28.00 14.09
N LEU A 76 -4.91 27.09 14.21
CA LEU A 76 -5.27 26.13 13.17
C LEU A 76 -6.66 26.48 12.62
N GLY A 77 -6.75 26.73 11.32
CA GLY A 77 -7.99 27.10 10.64
C GLY A 77 -8.64 25.95 9.89
N ALA A 78 -9.78 26.25 9.27
CA ALA A 78 -10.51 25.29 8.45
C ALA A 78 -9.71 24.89 7.19
N LEU A 79 -8.93 25.80 6.62
CA LEU A 79 -8.12 25.52 5.42
C LEU A 79 -7.12 24.38 5.70
N GLU A 80 -6.40 24.46 6.80
CA GLU A 80 -5.37 23.50 7.21
C GLU A 80 -6.00 22.12 7.45
N ILE A 81 -7.08 22.09 8.25
CA ILE A 81 -7.79 20.86 8.61
C ILE A 81 -8.34 20.16 7.36
N TRP A 82 -9.04 20.89 6.49
CA TRP A 82 -9.66 20.30 5.30
C TRP A 82 -8.63 19.94 4.23
N SER A 83 -7.58 20.76 4.04
CA SER A 83 -6.50 20.44 3.09
C SER A 83 -5.80 19.14 3.48
N PHE A 84 -5.50 18.97 4.78
CA PHE A 84 -4.94 17.73 5.30
C PHE A 84 -5.94 16.57 5.15
N ALA A 85 -7.16 16.70 5.68
CA ALA A 85 -8.12 15.59 5.74
C ALA A 85 -8.50 15.07 4.35
N ILE A 86 -8.80 15.97 3.40
CA ILE A 86 -9.17 15.60 2.03
C ILE A 86 -7.96 15.01 1.31
N GLY A 87 -6.79 15.66 1.40
CA GLY A 87 -5.56 15.18 0.77
C GLY A 87 -5.16 13.81 1.30
N TYR A 88 -5.23 13.61 2.61
CA TYR A 88 -4.97 12.34 3.29
C TYR A 88 -5.93 11.26 2.80
N ALA A 89 -7.23 11.53 2.82
CA ALA A 89 -8.23 10.55 2.42
C ALA A 89 -8.09 10.13 0.96
N LEU A 90 -7.91 11.09 0.05
CA LEU A 90 -7.79 10.83 -1.38
C LEU A 90 -6.51 10.04 -1.72
N THR A 91 -5.36 10.46 -1.17
CA THR A 91 -4.08 9.83 -1.48
C THR A 91 -3.96 8.43 -0.86
N LEU A 92 -4.43 8.27 0.38
CA LEU A 92 -4.48 6.96 1.03
C LEU A 92 -5.46 6.02 0.33
N MET A 93 -6.61 6.52 -0.15
CA MET A 93 -7.52 5.74 -0.99
C MET A 93 -6.84 5.28 -2.29
N GLY A 94 -6.02 6.15 -2.89
CA GLY A 94 -5.19 5.83 -4.05
C GLY A 94 -4.19 4.71 -3.80
N ILE A 95 -3.60 4.64 -2.61
CA ILE A 95 -2.72 3.52 -2.22
C ILE A 95 -3.54 2.26 -1.94
N THR A 96 -4.48 2.31 -1.00
CA THR A 96 -5.21 1.14 -0.48
C THR A 96 -6.14 0.50 -1.52
N VAL A 97 -6.87 1.28 -2.32
CA VAL A 97 -7.76 0.75 -3.37
C VAL A 97 -7.03 0.61 -4.69
N GLY A 98 -6.17 1.58 -5.03
CA GLY A 98 -5.44 1.61 -6.29
C GLY A 98 -4.21 0.72 -6.29
N PHE A 99 -3.10 1.22 -5.73
CA PHE A 99 -1.80 0.53 -5.80
C PHE A 99 -1.87 -0.89 -5.21
N HIS A 100 -2.52 -1.01 -4.05
CA HIS A 100 -2.58 -2.26 -3.30
C HIS A 100 -3.61 -3.24 -3.87
N ARG A 101 -4.91 -3.00 -3.69
CA ARG A 101 -5.94 -3.98 -4.08
C ARG A 101 -6.12 -4.12 -5.59
N HIS A 102 -6.08 -3.03 -6.35
CA HIS A 102 -6.23 -3.12 -7.80
C HIS A 102 -4.95 -3.59 -8.49
N PHE A 103 -3.86 -2.80 -8.42
CA PHE A 103 -2.67 -3.07 -9.23
C PHE A 103 -1.81 -4.22 -8.68
N ALA A 104 -1.59 -4.31 -7.37
CA ALA A 104 -0.75 -5.37 -6.80
C ALA A 104 -1.50 -6.71 -6.71
N HIS A 105 -2.74 -6.73 -6.22
CA HIS A 105 -3.44 -7.99 -5.90
C HIS A 105 -4.57 -8.38 -6.83
N ARG A 106 -4.95 -7.49 -7.74
CA ARG A 106 -5.98 -7.79 -8.73
C ARG A 106 -7.30 -8.23 -8.10
N SER A 107 -7.70 -7.54 -7.03
CA SER A 107 -8.91 -7.85 -6.27
C SER A 107 -10.19 -7.43 -6.99
N PHE A 108 -10.10 -6.61 -8.03
CA PHE A 108 -11.24 -6.21 -8.88
C PHE A 108 -10.74 -5.64 -10.22
N LEU A 109 -11.63 -5.57 -11.20
CA LEU A 109 -11.41 -4.94 -12.51
C LEU A 109 -11.95 -3.51 -12.55
N ALA A 110 -11.29 -2.67 -13.35
CA ALA A 110 -11.65 -1.27 -13.52
C ALA A 110 -11.40 -0.81 -14.96
N GLY A 111 -12.24 0.10 -15.46
CA GLY A 111 -12.05 0.71 -16.77
C GLY A 111 -10.83 1.65 -16.83
N PRO A 112 -10.33 2.01 -18.03
CA PRO A 112 -9.12 2.83 -18.17
C PRO A 112 -9.16 4.16 -17.41
N ALA A 113 -10.30 4.85 -17.40
CA ALA A 113 -10.46 6.10 -16.67
C ALA A 113 -10.27 5.91 -15.16
N MET A 114 -10.93 4.91 -14.58
CA MET A 114 -10.80 4.60 -13.15
C MET A 114 -9.38 4.16 -12.80
N ARG A 115 -8.72 3.38 -13.67
CA ARG A 115 -7.31 3.01 -13.51
C ARG A 115 -6.39 4.24 -13.45
N VAL A 116 -6.62 5.23 -14.32
CA VAL A 116 -5.87 6.51 -14.28
C VAL A 116 -6.16 7.26 -12.98
N VAL A 117 -7.41 7.32 -12.52
CA VAL A 117 -7.76 7.97 -11.25
C VAL A 117 -7.02 7.31 -10.08
N LEU A 118 -7.12 5.98 -9.95
CA LEU A 118 -6.45 5.21 -8.90
C LEU A 118 -4.94 5.40 -8.94
N ALA A 119 -4.32 5.31 -10.13
CA ALA A 119 -2.89 5.49 -10.29
C ALA A 119 -2.44 6.94 -9.99
N THR A 120 -3.27 7.94 -10.33
CA THR A 120 -2.99 9.35 -10.04
C THR A 120 -3.02 9.61 -8.55
N LEU A 121 -4.09 9.20 -7.87
CA LEU A 121 -4.26 9.39 -6.43
C LEU A 121 -3.15 8.67 -5.63
N GLY A 122 -2.81 7.44 -6.02
CA GLY A 122 -1.71 6.71 -5.38
C GLY A 122 -0.34 7.34 -5.64
N SER A 123 -0.10 7.89 -6.83
CA SER A 123 1.16 8.59 -7.13
C SER A 123 1.29 9.92 -6.38
N MET A 124 0.18 10.63 -6.14
CA MET A 124 0.16 11.85 -5.31
C MET A 124 0.54 11.55 -3.85
N ALA A 125 0.41 10.30 -3.38
CA ALA A 125 0.78 9.87 -2.03
C ALA A 125 2.31 9.85 -1.77
N GLY A 126 3.14 9.89 -2.81
CA GLY A 126 4.61 9.94 -2.65
C GLY A 126 5.31 8.61 -2.36
N GLN A 127 4.62 7.47 -2.50
CA GLN A 127 5.16 6.13 -2.21
C GLN A 127 6.08 5.55 -3.31
N GLY A 128 6.52 6.36 -4.27
CA GLY A 128 7.31 5.93 -5.42
C GLY A 128 6.50 5.49 -6.64
N PRO A 129 7.16 5.23 -7.77
CA PRO A 129 6.50 4.90 -9.03
C PRO A 129 5.69 3.59 -8.97
N LEU A 130 4.53 3.55 -9.65
CA LEU A 130 3.56 2.45 -9.57
C LEU A 130 4.16 1.03 -9.73
N ILE A 131 4.83 0.75 -10.84
CA ILE A 131 5.46 -0.58 -11.08
C ILE A 131 6.51 -0.92 -10.02
N TRP A 132 7.29 0.07 -9.55
CA TRP A 132 8.28 -0.15 -8.49
C TRP A 132 7.61 -0.54 -7.18
N TRP A 133 6.51 0.15 -6.83
CA TRP A 133 5.74 -0.13 -5.62
C TRP A 133 5.12 -1.54 -5.69
N VAL A 134 4.46 -1.87 -6.80
CA VAL A 134 3.84 -3.19 -7.01
C VAL A 134 4.88 -4.31 -6.97
N ALA A 135 6.03 -4.15 -7.64
CA ALA A 135 7.09 -5.15 -7.63
C ALA A 135 7.65 -5.38 -6.22
N THR A 136 7.85 -4.30 -5.46
CA THR A 136 8.35 -4.36 -4.08
C THR A 136 7.34 -4.99 -3.14
N HIS A 137 6.07 -4.63 -3.26
CA HIS A 137 4.97 -5.19 -2.49
C HIS A 137 4.78 -6.69 -2.74
N ARG A 138 4.81 -7.11 -4.02
CA ARG A 138 4.70 -8.53 -4.39
C ARG A 138 5.94 -9.33 -3.97
N ARG A 139 7.14 -8.73 -3.98
CA ARG A 139 8.35 -9.34 -3.40
C ARG A 139 8.17 -9.56 -1.90
N HIS A 140 7.65 -8.58 -1.18
CA HIS A 140 7.32 -8.72 0.23
C HIS A 140 6.34 -9.87 0.47
N HIS A 141 5.21 -9.96 -0.25
CA HIS A 141 4.29 -11.09 -0.09
C HIS A 141 4.94 -12.45 -0.33
N ARG A 142 5.79 -12.58 -1.36
CA ARG A 142 6.44 -13.86 -1.69
C ARG A 142 7.50 -14.26 -0.66
N LEU A 143 8.21 -13.27 -0.09
CA LEU A 143 9.36 -13.48 0.80
C LEU A 143 9.10 -12.97 2.23
N SER A 144 7.84 -12.80 2.62
CA SER A 144 7.46 -12.12 3.86
C SER A 144 8.22 -12.70 5.06
N ASP A 145 8.92 -11.83 5.76
CA ASP A 145 9.74 -12.17 6.93
C ASP A 145 10.83 -13.23 6.70
N ARG A 146 11.33 -13.30 5.46
CA ARG A 146 12.45 -14.14 5.03
C ARG A 146 13.49 -13.30 4.30
N ASP A 147 14.69 -13.85 4.12
CA ASP A 147 15.72 -13.15 3.33
C ASP A 147 15.20 -12.81 1.93
N GLY A 148 15.49 -11.57 1.50
CA GLY A 148 14.95 -10.96 0.29
C GLY A 148 13.66 -10.15 0.46
N ASP A 149 13.01 -10.19 1.62
CA ASP A 149 11.95 -9.21 1.97
C ASP A 149 12.55 -7.79 2.01
N PRO A 150 11.96 -6.79 1.31
CA PRO A 150 12.40 -5.39 1.39
C PRO A 150 12.50 -4.85 2.82
N HIS A 151 11.48 -5.12 3.63
CA HIS A 151 11.18 -4.32 4.81
C HIS A 151 10.69 -5.20 5.98
N SER A 152 11.23 -6.40 6.12
CA SER A 152 10.90 -7.25 7.27
C SER A 152 11.53 -6.73 8.56
N PRO A 153 10.75 -6.56 9.64
CA PRO A 153 11.29 -6.29 10.97
C PRO A 153 11.86 -7.54 11.65
N GLN A 154 11.57 -8.75 11.16
CA GLN A 154 11.93 -10.02 11.80
C GLN A 154 13.39 -10.43 11.58
N LEU A 155 14.02 -9.89 10.52
CA LEU A 155 15.39 -10.21 10.12
C LEU A 155 16.49 -9.47 10.90
N ALA A 156 16.10 -8.60 11.84
CA ALA A 156 17.07 -7.89 12.66
C ALA A 156 17.90 -8.86 13.53
N SER A 157 19.23 -8.70 13.46
CA SER A 157 20.19 -9.41 14.32
C SER A 157 20.25 -8.78 15.73
N GLY A 158 20.55 -9.61 16.74
CA GLY A 158 20.68 -9.19 18.14
C GLY A 158 19.84 -10.04 19.10
N ARG A 159 19.67 -9.57 20.34
CA ARG A 159 18.83 -10.21 21.37
C ARG A 159 17.97 -9.18 22.11
N GLY A 160 16.84 -9.63 22.64
CA GLY A 160 15.98 -8.84 23.52
C GLY A 160 15.39 -7.56 22.87
N PRO A 161 15.10 -6.52 23.68
CA PRO A 161 14.44 -5.29 23.21
C PRO A 161 15.19 -4.54 22.10
N LEU A 162 16.52 -4.59 22.11
CA LEU A 162 17.36 -3.94 21.07
C LEU A 162 17.14 -4.56 19.69
N ARG A 163 16.96 -5.89 19.62
CA ARG A 163 16.60 -6.57 18.37
C ARG A 163 15.25 -6.07 17.85
N ALA A 164 14.26 -5.97 18.73
CA ALA A 164 12.92 -5.49 18.37
C ALA A 164 12.96 -4.04 17.85
N LEU A 165 13.72 -3.15 18.51
CA LEU A 165 13.87 -1.76 18.05
C LEU A 165 14.56 -1.65 16.69
N LYS A 166 15.63 -2.43 16.47
CA LYS A 166 16.32 -2.50 15.18
C LYS A 166 15.40 -3.04 14.09
N GLY A 167 14.60 -4.07 14.41
CA GLY A 167 13.60 -4.64 13.53
C GLY A 167 12.53 -3.62 13.15
N PHE A 168 11.95 -2.95 14.14
CA PHE A 168 10.99 -1.88 13.91
C PHE A 168 11.58 -0.81 12.97
N TRP A 169 12.79 -0.31 13.25
CA TRP A 169 13.44 0.69 12.41
C TRP A 169 13.67 0.20 10.98
N GLN A 170 14.07 -1.07 10.82
CA GLN A 170 14.24 -1.70 9.51
C GLN A 170 12.94 -1.74 8.72
N GLY A 171 11.85 -2.23 9.32
CA GLY A 171 10.54 -2.32 8.65
C GLY A 171 9.82 -0.98 8.47
N HIS A 172 10.22 0.05 9.23
CA HIS A 172 9.58 1.37 9.18
C HIS A 172 10.29 2.32 8.20
N ILE A 173 11.59 2.55 8.36
CA ILE A 173 12.32 3.61 7.61
C ILE A 173 13.58 3.08 6.94
N ALA A 174 14.37 2.23 7.60
CA ALA A 174 15.73 1.94 7.14
C ALA A 174 15.77 1.20 5.78
N TRP A 175 14.73 0.42 5.47
CA TRP A 175 14.62 -0.29 4.20
C TRP A 175 14.66 0.63 2.97
N MET A 176 14.23 1.89 3.11
CA MET A 176 14.25 2.87 2.01
C MET A 176 15.69 3.21 1.56
N PHE A 177 16.67 3.03 2.45
CA PHE A 177 18.09 3.26 2.17
C PHE A 177 18.80 2.02 1.60
N SER A 178 18.05 0.93 1.38
CA SER A 178 18.53 -0.29 0.76
C SER A 178 18.98 -0.05 -0.68
N ASP A 179 20.00 -0.79 -1.08
CA ASP A 179 20.50 -0.90 -2.44
C ASP A 179 19.86 -2.06 -3.23
N ARG A 180 19.00 -2.86 -2.59
CA ARG A 180 18.36 -4.04 -3.18
C ARG A 180 17.07 -3.67 -3.93
N ILE A 181 17.15 -3.56 -5.25
CA ILE A 181 16.04 -3.20 -6.12
C ILE A 181 15.26 -4.45 -6.54
N SER A 182 13.94 -4.46 -6.34
CA SER A 182 13.06 -5.58 -6.72
C SER A 182 13.16 -5.90 -8.21
N ASN A 183 13.23 -7.18 -8.56
CA ASN A 183 13.24 -7.62 -9.96
C ASN A 183 11.84 -7.46 -10.60
N TRP A 184 11.67 -6.48 -11.49
CA TRP A 184 10.36 -6.17 -12.08
C TRP A 184 9.87 -7.24 -13.05
N SER A 185 10.78 -7.91 -13.76
CA SER A 185 10.43 -9.02 -14.66
C SER A 185 9.88 -10.23 -13.90
N LEU A 186 10.28 -10.39 -12.63
CA LEU A 186 9.80 -11.44 -11.75
C LEU A 186 8.47 -11.06 -11.08
N PHE A 187 8.38 -9.85 -10.52
CA PHE A 187 7.26 -9.47 -9.65
C PHE A 187 6.17 -8.63 -10.33
N ALA A 188 6.45 -8.01 -11.47
CA ALA A 188 5.54 -7.08 -12.14
C ALA A 188 5.51 -7.25 -13.66
N ARG A 189 5.76 -8.46 -14.17
CA ARG A 189 5.78 -8.77 -15.60
C ARG A 189 4.50 -8.35 -16.33
N ASP A 190 3.37 -8.59 -15.70
CA ASP A 190 2.05 -8.18 -16.16
C ASP A 190 1.90 -6.67 -16.28
N MET A 191 2.47 -5.92 -15.34
CA MET A 191 2.44 -4.46 -15.33
C MET A 191 3.29 -3.88 -16.47
N LEU A 192 4.42 -4.53 -16.81
CA LEU A 192 5.29 -4.12 -17.92
C LEU A 192 4.60 -4.29 -19.29
N GLY A 193 3.67 -5.23 -19.41
CA GLY A 193 2.87 -5.44 -20.62
C GLY A 193 1.72 -4.44 -20.82
N ASP A 194 1.37 -3.67 -19.79
CA ASP A 194 0.24 -2.74 -19.82
C ASP A 194 0.70 -1.30 -20.08
N ARG A 195 0.43 -0.81 -21.30
CA ARG A 195 0.85 0.53 -21.76
C ARG A 195 0.34 1.66 -20.87
N LEU A 196 -0.86 1.53 -20.30
CA LEU A 196 -1.43 2.55 -19.42
C LEU A 196 -0.64 2.58 -18.11
N VAL A 197 -0.35 1.43 -17.52
CA VAL A 197 0.44 1.34 -16.27
C VAL A 197 1.85 1.88 -16.48
N VAL A 198 2.52 1.49 -17.57
CA VAL A 198 3.85 2.00 -17.91
C VAL A 198 3.83 3.52 -18.06
N ARG A 199 2.80 4.08 -18.71
CA ARG A 199 2.65 5.53 -18.85
C ARG A 199 2.45 6.22 -17.50
N MET A 200 1.60 5.68 -16.64
CA MET A 200 1.39 6.22 -15.29
C MET A 200 2.65 6.14 -14.43
N HIS A 201 3.42 5.06 -14.55
CA HIS A 201 4.72 4.92 -13.88
C HIS A 201 5.73 5.99 -14.33
N GLN A 202 5.82 6.27 -15.64
CA GLN A 202 6.69 7.33 -16.18
C GLN A 202 6.25 8.74 -15.76
N LEU A 203 4.94 8.95 -15.59
CA LEU A 203 4.37 10.21 -15.13
C LEU A 203 4.38 10.38 -13.61
N TYR A 204 4.99 9.45 -12.87
CA TYR A 204 5.00 9.49 -11.40
C TYR A 204 5.46 10.84 -10.86
N PHE A 205 6.62 11.34 -11.29
CA PHE A 205 7.20 12.56 -10.73
C PHE A 205 6.31 13.81 -10.92
N PRO A 206 5.80 14.13 -12.13
CA PRO A 206 4.89 15.27 -12.27
C PRO A 206 3.56 15.08 -11.50
N ILE A 207 3.03 13.86 -11.39
CA ILE A 207 1.82 13.60 -10.59
C ILE A 207 2.08 13.73 -9.09
N PHE A 208 3.23 13.27 -8.61
CA PHE A 208 3.67 13.47 -7.23
C PHE A 208 3.77 14.97 -6.91
N LEU A 209 4.41 15.78 -7.78
CA LEU A 209 4.48 17.22 -7.62
C LEU A 209 3.09 17.87 -7.63
N LEU A 210 2.16 17.38 -8.46
CA LEU A 210 0.77 17.83 -8.43
C LEU A 210 0.12 17.59 -7.06
N GLY A 211 0.45 16.48 -6.38
CA GLY A 211 0.00 16.21 -5.00
C GLY A 211 0.44 17.23 -3.96
N ILE A 212 1.48 18.03 -4.26
CA ILE A 212 1.99 19.10 -3.38
C ILE A 212 1.52 20.47 -3.85
N ILE A 213 1.55 20.72 -5.17
CA ILE A 213 1.21 22.01 -5.77
C ILE A 213 -0.30 22.27 -5.71
N LEU A 214 -1.13 21.25 -5.95
CA LEU A 214 -2.58 21.40 -5.98
C LEU A 214 -3.16 21.94 -4.66
N PRO A 215 -2.87 21.38 -3.47
CA PRO A 215 -3.38 21.94 -2.22
C PRO A 215 -2.84 23.35 -1.94
N ALA A 216 -1.61 23.67 -2.35
CA ALA A 216 -1.06 25.03 -2.24
C ALA A 216 -1.85 26.02 -3.11
N ALA A 217 -2.11 25.67 -4.37
CA ALA A 217 -2.89 26.49 -5.28
C ALA A 217 -4.32 26.70 -4.77
N ILE A 218 -4.97 25.61 -4.30
CA ILE A 218 -6.32 25.69 -3.71
C ILE A 218 -6.32 26.61 -2.49
N GLY A 219 -5.35 26.48 -1.59
CA GLY A 219 -5.25 27.33 -0.40
C GLY A 219 -5.11 28.80 -0.75
N GLY A 220 -4.25 29.14 -1.72
CA GLY A 220 -4.12 30.52 -2.22
C GLY A 220 -5.38 31.05 -2.88
N LEU A 221 -6.09 30.23 -3.66
CA LEU A 221 -7.34 30.63 -4.31
C LEU A 221 -8.48 30.84 -3.32
N VAL A 222 -8.59 30.00 -2.30
CA VAL A 222 -9.65 30.08 -1.27
C VAL A 222 -9.46 31.30 -0.38
N THR A 223 -8.23 31.63 0.00
CA THR A 223 -7.98 32.77 0.90
C THR A 223 -7.66 34.07 0.18
N GLY A 224 -7.25 34.01 -1.09
CA GLY A 224 -6.69 35.15 -1.82
C GLY A 224 -5.31 35.61 -1.29
N THR A 225 -4.60 34.77 -0.54
CA THR A 225 -3.35 35.16 0.14
C THR A 225 -2.20 34.18 -0.06
N TRP A 226 -0.97 34.70 -0.03
CA TRP A 226 0.25 33.88 0.01
C TRP A 226 0.33 33.00 1.25
N ASN A 227 -0.26 33.43 2.37
CA ASN A 227 -0.39 32.59 3.55
C ASN A 227 -1.25 31.35 3.26
N GLY A 228 -2.36 31.49 2.53
CA GLY A 228 -3.15 30.33 2.10
C GLY A 228 -2.36 29.38 1.20
N VAL A 229 -1.51 29.90 0.31
CA VAL A 229 -0.60 29.08 -0.50
C VAL A 229 0.33 28.26 0.39
N LEU A 230 0.98 28.93 1.36
CA LEU A 230 1.88 28.28 2.31
C LEU A 230 1.16 27.22 3.15
N MET A 231 -0.02 27.53 3.69
CA MET A 231 -0.78 26.60 4.54
C MET A 231 -1.30 25.40 3.75
N GLY A 232 -1.77 25.60 2.51
CA GLY A 232 -2.13 24.51 1.61
C GLY A 232 -0.94 23.61 1.27
N PHE A 233 0.21 24.20 0.97
CA PHE A 233 1.47 23.48 0.73
C PHE A 233 1.90 22.66 1.95
N LEU A 234 1.86 23.25 3.14
CA LEU A 234 2.27 22.58 4.38
C LEU A 234 1.29 21.47 4.76
N TRP A 235 0.00 21.77 4.90
CA TRP A 235 -0.97 20.81 5.44
C TRP A 235 -1.45 19.77 4.42
N GLY A 236 -1.81 20.21 3.20
CA GLY A 236 -2.22 19.29 2.12
C GLY A 236 -1.04 18.65 1.39
N GLY A 237 0.15 19.27 1.45
CA GLY A 237 1.39 18.72 0.91
C GLY A 237 2.18 17.93 1.96
N LEU A 238 3.04 18.61 2.72
CA LEU A 238 4.08 17.99 3.53
C LEU A 238 3.57 17.22 4.77
N VAL A 239 2.68 17.80 5.57
CA VAL A 239 2.08 17.14 6.75
C VAL A 239 1.30 15.89 6.32
N ARG A 240 0.55 16.01 5.21
CA ARG A 240 -0.19 14.90 4.62
C ARG A 240 0.74 13.79 4.13
N ILE A 241 1.84 14.11 3.45
CA ILE A 241 2.86 13.09 3.06
C ILE A 241 3.41 12.40 4.30
N PHE A 242 3.86 13.18 5.29
CA PHE A 242 4.41 12.66 6.54
C PHE A 242 3.44 11.69 7.24
N ALA A 243 2.17 12.07 7.38
CA ALA A 243 1.17 11.23 8.03
C ALA A 243 0.86 9.95 7.22
N VAL A 244 0.74 10.05 5.89
CA VAL A 244 0.51 8.89 5.02
C VAL A 244 1.69 7.93 5.07
N ASP A 245 2.91 8.44 4.96
CA ASP A 245 4.16 7.68 5.05
C ASP A 245 4.20 6.86 6.35
N HIS A 246 4.07 7.52 7.50
CA HIS A 246 4.15 6.82 8.78
C HIS A 246 3.05 5.78 8.98
N VAL A 247 1.83 6.02 8.48
CA VAL A 247 0.74 5.03 8.57
C VAL A 247 1.03 3.82 7.67
N LEU A 248 1.51 4.02 6.45
CA LEU A 248 1.86 2.92 5.55
C LEU A 248 3.11 2.16 6.03
N TRP A 249 4.09 2.85 6.60
CA TRP A 249 5.28 2.21 7.17
C TRP A 249 4.97 1.43 8.44
N CYS A 250 3.90 1.78 9.18
CA CYS A 250 3.38 0.96 10.27
C CYS A 250 2.83 -0.40 9.79
N VAL A 251 2.43 -0.53 8.52
CA VAL A 251 2.01 -1.81 7.94
C VAL A 251 3.22 -2.75 7.85
N GLY A 252 4.35 -2.29 7.32
CA GLY A 252 5.59 -3.08 7.25
C GLY A 252 6.26 -3.31 8.61
N SER A 253 6.11 -2.38 9.56
CA SER A 253 6.72 -2.50 10.90
C SER A 253 5.77 -3.09 11.94
N ILE A 254 4.84 -2.27 12.48
CA ILE A 254 3.96 -2.65 13.58
C ILE A 254 3.13 -3.88 13.22
N CYS A 255 2.55 -3.93 12.02
CA CYS A 255 1.68 -5.05 11.64
C CYS A 255 2.45 -6.35 11.40
N HIS A 256 3.78 -6.35 11.35
CA HIS A 256 4.59 -7.58 11.34
C HIS A 256 5.19 -7.92 12.72
N MET A 257 4.90 -7.13 13.75
CA MET A 257 5.45 -7.31 15.09
C MET A 257 4.38 -7.47 16.18
N ILE A 258 3.30 -6.70 16.12
CA ILE A 258 2.35 -6.52 17.22
C ILE A 258 0.91 -6.46 16.70
N GLY A 259 0.10 -7.46 17.04
CA GLY A 259 -1.33 -7.48 16.75
C GLY A 259 -1.94 -8.88 16.85
N LEU A 260 -3.17 -9.01 16.37
CA LEU A 260 -3.93 -10.26 16.36
C LEU A 260 -3.56 -11.13 15.15
N ARG A 261 -3.56 -12.45 15.29
CA ARG A 261 -3.35 -13.40 14.17
C ARG A 261 -4.50 -14.39 14.04
N PRO A 262 -5.69 -13.94 13.59
CA PRO A 262 -6.84 -14.84 13.42
C PRO A 262 -6.58 -15.96 12.41
N PHE A 263 -5.74 -15.73 11.40
CA PHE A 263 -5.41 -16.71 10.37
C PHE A 263 -3.97 -17.19 10.46
N ARG A 264 -3.81 -18.46 10.10
CA ARG A 264 -2.50 -19.11 10.05
C ARG A 264 -1.71 -18.64 8.83
N ALA A 265 -0.49 -18.19 9.05
CA ALA A 265 0.48 -18.01 7.98
C ALA A 265 0.80 -19.36 7.30
N ARG A 266 0.71 -19.42 5.97
CA ARG A 266 1.17 -20.60 5.20
C ARG A 266 2.70 -20.76 5.26
N THR A 267 3.43 -19.68 5.53
CA THR A 267 4.89 -19.54 5.51
C THR A 267 5.42 -18.94 6.83
N ARG A 268 6.70 -18.55 6.90
CA ARG A 268 7.33 -17.81 8.04
C ARG A 268 6.84 -16.36 8.19
N ASP A 269 5.62 -16.07 7.76
CA ASP A 269 5.02 -14.74 7.75
C ASP A 269 4.51 -14.36 9.14
N HIS A 270 4.95 -13.19 9.64
CA HIS A 270 4.65 -12.67 10.97
C HIS A 270 3.62 -11.53 10.94
N SER A 271 2.87 -11.37 9.86
CA SER A 271 1.77 -10.40 9.77
C SER A 271 0.74 -10.58 10.90
N THR A 272 0.16 -9.46 11.32
CA THR A 272 -0.80 -9.31 12.41
C THR A 272 -1.82 -8.25 12.03
N ASN A 273 -3.04 -8.35 12.56
CA ASN A 273 -4.03 -7.29 12.48
C ASN A 273 -3.81 -6.30 13.62
N ASN A 274 -3.62 -5.03 13.28
CA ASN A 274 -3.57 -3.92 14.22
C ASN A 274 -4.72 -2.94 13.91
N LEU A 275 -5.70 -2.85 14.82
CA LEU A 275 -6.92 -2.07 14.57
C LEU A 275 -6.67 -0.55 14.49
N ALA A 276 -5.67 -0.03 15.20
CA ALA A 276 -5.31 1.38 15.11
C ALA A 276 -4.69 1.71 13.75
N VAL A 277 -3.74 0.87 13.29
CA VAL A 277 -3.18 1.01 11.94
C VAL A 277 -4.25 0.78 10.88
N ALA A 278 -5.20 -0.12 11.10
CA ALA A 278 -6.31 -0.34 10.17
C ALA A 278 -7.24 0.87 10.09
N PHE A 279 -7.52 1.54 11.22
CA PHE A 279 -8.36 2.74 11.23
C PHE A 279 -7.71 3.88 10.45
N PHE A 280 -6.48 4.26 10.79
CA PHE A 280 -5.78 5.35 10.09
C PHE A 280 -5.39 4.97 8.67
N GLY A 281 -5.02 3.70 8.44
CA GLY A 281 -4.64 3.14 7.15
C GLY A 281 -5.81 2.71 6.26
N PHE A 282 -7.06 2.98 6.63
CA PHE A 282 -8.25 2.64 5.84
C PHE A 282 -8.40 1.14 5.49
N GLY A 283 -7.95 0.26 6.39
CA GLY A 283 -8.00 -1.20 6.26
C GLY A 283 -6.65 -1.87 6.08
N GLU A 284 -5.58 -1.10 5.81
CA GLU A 284 -4.25 -1.66 5.56
C GLU A 284 -3.60 -2.32 6.80
N GLY A 285 -4.02 -1.95 8.01
CA GLY A 285 -3.54 -2.59 9.24
C GLY A 285 -4.13 -3.98 9.53
N LEU A 286 -5.07 -4.47 8.72
CA LEU A 286 -5.60 -5.84 8.81
C LEU A 286 -4.69 -6.83 8.08
N GLN A 287 -3.40 -6.79 8.41
CA GLN A 287 -2.33 -7.38 7.60
C GLN A 287 -2.37 -8.91 7.63
N ASN A 288 -2.75 -9.54 8.74
CA ASN A 288 -2.86 -11.00 8.81
C ASN A 288 -4.05 -11.51 7.98
N ASN A 289 -5.18 -10.79 7.97
CA ASN A 289 -6.31 -11.09 7.08
C ASN A 289 -5.86 -11.01 5.62
N HIS A 290 -5.20 -9.91 5.29
CA HIS A 290 -4.69 -9.65 3.96
C HIS A 290 -3.67 -10.70 3.49
N HIS A 291 -2.67 -11.04 4.31
CA HIS A 291 -1.67 -12.05 3.95
C HIS A 291 -2.24 -13.46 3.82
N ALA A 292 -3.31 -13.78 4.55
CA ALA A 292 -4.03 -15.04 4.40
C ALA A 292 -4.85 -15.10 3.09
N PHE A 293 -5.41 -13.97 2.66
CA PHE A 293 -6.28 -13.86 1.48
C PHE A 293 -5.89 -12.66 0.60
N PRO A 294 -4.70 -12.68 -0.04
CA PRO A 294 -4.11 -11.48 -0.65
C PRO A 294 -4.92 -10.91 -1.82
N ARG A 295 -5.68 -11.76 -2.53
CA ARG A 295 -6.55 -11.33 -3.62
C ARG A 295 -7.91 -10.81 -3.18
N ASP A 296 -8.27 -10.92 -1.91
CA ASP A 296 -9.55 -10.43 -1.43
C ASP A 296 -9.61 -8.90 -1.58
N ALA A 297 -10.76 -8.37 -2.00
CA ALA A 297 -10.99 -6.93 -2.04
C ALA A 297 -11.29 -6.36 -0.64
N TYR A 298 -11.58 -7.22 0.33
CA TYR A 298 -11.97 -6.86 1.68
C TYR A 298 -10.95 -7.43 2.67
N HIS A 299 -10.21 -6.56 3.35
CA HIS A 299 -9.31 -6.99 4.42
C HIS A 299 -10.09 -7.17 5.74
N GLY A 300 -11.17 -6.40 5.92
CA GLY A 300 -12.10 -6.57 7.05
C GLY A 300 -13.09 -7.71 6.83
N PHE A 301 -12.96 -8.76 7.65
CA PHE A 301 -13.90 -9.88 7.69
C PHE A 301 -14.91 -9.78 8.84
N ARG A 302 -14.59 -9.00 9.88
CA ARG A 302 -15.46 -8.79 11.04
C ARG A 302 -16.01 -7.37 11.07
N TRP A 303 -17.17 -7.20 11.70
CA TRP A 303 -17.87 -5.91 11.74
C TRP A 303 -17.08 -4.79 12.44
N TYR A 304 -16.20 -5.15 13.38
CA TYR A 304 -15.37 -4.21 14.13
C TYR A 304 -14.00 -3.94 13.48
N GLU A 305 -13.67 -4.61 12.38
CA GLU A 305 -12.42 -4.40 11.64
C GLU A 305 -12.60 -3.22 10.69
N PRO A 306 -11.93 -2.07 10.93
CA PRO A 306 -12.12 -0.88 10.11
C PRO A 306 -11.50 -1.08 8.73
N ASP A 307 -12.30 -0.98 7.67
CA ASP A 307 -11.85 -1.09 6.29
C ASP A 307 -12.62 -0.14 5.37
N LEU A 308 -12.17 1.12 5.35
CA LEU A 308 -12.76 2.14 4.48
C LEU A 308 -12.47 1.87 2.99
N GLY A 309 -11.35 1.21 2.67
CA GLY A 309 -11.04 0.79 1.30
C GLY A 309 -12.06 -0.20 0.74
N ALA A 310 -12.45 -1.20 1.54
CA ALA A 310 -13.56 -2.11 1.21
C ALA A 310 -14.87 -1.37 0.96
N GLY A 311 -15.19 -0.39 1.82
CA GLY A 311 -16.36 0.49 1.66
C GLY A 311 -16.37 1.22 0.32
N THR A 312 -15.22 1.80 -0.06
CA THR A 312 -15.06 2.48 -1.35
C THR A 312 -15.22 1.51 -2.53
N ILE A 313 -14.60 0.33 -2.48
CA ILE A 313 -14.75 -0.67 -3.55
C ILE A 313 -16.21 -1.09 -3.71
N ARG A 314 -16.94 -1.31 -2.60
CA ARG A 314 -18.38 -1.60 -2.64
C ARG A 314 -19.18 -0.48 -3.29
N LEU A 315 -18.87 0.78 -2.96
CA LEU A 315 -19.53 1.93 -3.58
C LEU A 315 -19.25 1.99 -5.09
N LEU A 316 -17.97 1.91 -5.48
CA LEU A 316 -17.54 1.93 -6.88
C LEU A 316 -18.17 0.79 -7.69
N SER A 317 -18.33 -0.39 -7.07
CA SER A 317 -18.95 -1.54 -7.71
C SER A 317 -20.45 -1.33 -7.93
N ARG A 318 -21.16 -0.76 -6.94
CA ARG A 318 -22.59 -0.44 -7.07
C ARG A 318 -22.89 0.56 -8.17
N VAL A 319 -21.99 1.53 -8.39
CA VAL A 319 -22.14 2.52 -9.48
C VAL A 319 -21.54 2.04 -10.81
N GLY A 320 -21.05 0.80 -10.88
CA GLY A 320 -20.52 0.20 -12.11
C GLY A 320 -19.14 0.68 -12.56
N LEU A 321 -18.39 1.37 -11.69
CA LEU A 321 -17.02 1.84 -11.99
C LEU A 321 -15.96 0.74 -11.86
N VAL A 322 -16.26 -0.30 -11.06
CA VAL A 322 -15.44 -1.51 -10.91
C VAL A 322 -16.32 -2.75 -10.93
N TRP A 323 -15.78 -3.88 -11.36
CA TRP A 323 -16.51 -5.15 -11.48
C TRP A 323 -15.58 -6.34 -11.21
N ASP A 324 -16.13 -7.56 -11.23
CA ASP A 324 -15.41 -8.81 -10.90
C ASP A 324 -14.63 -8.71 -9.58
N VAL A 325 -15.31 -8.19 -8.55
CA VAL A 325 -14.74 -8.00 -7.21
C VAL A 325 -14.58 -9.37 -6.54
N VAL A 326 -13.34 -9.70 -6.20
CA VAL A 326 -12.97 -10.92 -5.48
C VAL A 326 -13.31 -10.76 -4.02
N ALA A 327 -14.10 -11.69 -3.49
CA ALA A 327 -14.49 -11.72 -2.08
C ALA A 327 -14.52 -13.17 -1.58
N THR A 328 -13.78 -13.46 -0.52
CA THR A 328 -13.76 -14.77 0.11
C THR A 328 -15.10 -15.01 0.81
N PRO A 329 -15.83 -16.10 0.49
CA PRO A 329 -17.11 -16.40 1.13
C PRO A 329 -16.96 -16.54 2.65
N SER A 330 -17.99 -16.11 3.40
CA SER A 330 -17.93 -16.06 4.86
C SER A 330 -17.65 -17.42 5.52
N HIS A 331 -18.22 -18.50 4.98
CA HIS A 331 -17.94 -19.85 5.42
C HIS A 331 -16.45 -20.22 5.24
N ALA A 332 -15.82 -19.81 4.15
CA ALA A 332 -14.45 -20.20 3.83
C ALA A 332 -13.43 -19.58 4.79
N TRP A 333 -13.55 -18.28 5.09
CA TRP A 333 -12.63 -17.66 6.05
C TRP A 333 -12.95 -18.06 7.50
N LYS A 334 -14.21 -18.28 7.88
CA LYS A 334 -14.55 -18.81 9.22
C LYS A 334 -13.93 -20.19 9.46
N LEU A 335 -14.05 -21.09 8.48
CA LEU A 335 -13.40 -22.41 8.55
C LEU A 335 -11.87 -22.30 8.69
N ALA A 336 -11.25 -21.34 7.99
CA ALA A 336 -9.81 -21.11 8.09
C ALA A 336 -9.39 -20.59 9.48
N GLU A 337 -10.22 -19.75 10.09
CA GLU A 337 -10.03 -19.27 11.47
C GLU A 337 -10.23 -20.40 12.50
N ASP A 338 -11.30 -21.18 12.38
CA ASP A 338 -11.59 -22.28 13.32
C ASP A 338 -10.47 -23.31 13.35
N ARG A 339 -9.95 -23.68 12.17
CA ARG A 339 -8.76 -24.55 12.04
C ARG A 339 -7.51 -23.99 12.73
N ASN A 340 -7.39 -22.66 12.83
CA ASN A 340 -6.28 -22.02 13.52
C ASN A 340 -6.47 -22.09 15.06
N ARG A 341 -7.71 -21.97 15.54
CA ARG A 341 -8.05 -22.06 16.97
C ARG A 341 -7.91 -23.48 17.52
N GLU A 342 -8.28 -24.50 16.74
CA GLU A 342 -8.28 -25.91 17.19
C GLU A 342 -6.88 -26.53 17.33
N ASN A 343 -5.82 -25.93 16.76
CA ASN A 343 -4.48 -26.52 16.78
C ASN A 343 -3.35 -25.47 16.93
N PRO A 344 -3.26 -24.78 18.09
CA PRO A 344 -2.24 -23.78 18.33
C PRO A 344 -0.82 -24.37 18.39
N ASP A 345 -0.64 -25.59 18.93
CA ASP A 345 0.68 -26.17 19.20
C ASP A 345 1.43 -26.70 17.96
N ARG A 346 0.74 -26.96 16.85
CA ARG A 346 1.40 -27.16 15.53
C ARG A 346 1.92 -25.85 14.92
N ALA A 347 1.63 -24.69 15.51
CA ALA A 347 2.07 -23.39 15.02
C ALA A 347 3.54 -23.09 15.38
N ASP A 348 4.01 -23.49 16.56
CA ASP A 348 5.38 -23.22 17.02
C ASP A 348 6.40 -24.26 16.53
N ARG A 349 6.03 -25.55 16.46
CA ARG A 349 6.99 -26.63 16.11
C ARG A 349 7.54 -26.57 14.68
N ARG A 350 6.87 -25.90 13.74
CA ARG A 350 7.39 -25.66 12.38
C ARG A 350 8.17 -24.36 12.23
N GLN A 351 8.06 -23.43 13.18
CA GLN A 351 8.82 -22.18 13.17
C GLN A 351 10.19 -22.35 13.84
N GLY A 352 10.30 -23.22 14.86
CA GLY A 352 11.54 -23.52 15.59
C GLY A 352 12.42 -24.63 15.00
N ALA A 353 11.99 -25.32 13.94
CA ALA A 353 12.74 -26.41 13.30
C ALA A 353 13.07 -26.06 11.83
N ALA A 354 14.01 -25.15 11.61
CA ALA A 354 14.83 -25.04 10.40
C ALA A 354 15.89 -23.94 10.53
#